data_AF-A0A447JD75-F1
#
_entry.id   AF-A0A447JD75-F1
#
_cell.length_a   1.000
_cell.length_b   1.000
_cell.length_c   1.000
_cell.angle_alpha   90.00
_cell.angle_beta   90.00
_cell.angle_gamma   90.00
#
_symmetry.space_group_name_H-M   'P 1'
#
loop_
_entity.id
_entity.type
_entity.pdbx_description
1 polymer ?
#
loop_
_entity_poly.entity_id
_entity_poly.type
_entity_poly.pdbx_seq_one_letter_code
_entity_poly.pdbx_strand_id
1 'polypeptide(L)'
;MPQLDLNALNELPKVDRVLALAETNAQLETLTAEERVAWALENLPGEYVLSSSFGIQAAVSLHLVNQIRPDIPGDPHRYRLFVPGNLSVY
;
A
#
# COMPACT_ATOMS: atom_id res chain seq x y z
N MET A 1 -7.59 -6.90 -17.98
CA MET A 1 -6.75 -7.83 -17.19
C MET A 1 -7.65 -8.61 -16.24
N PRO A 2 -7.34 -9.87 -15.90
CA PRO A 2 -8.11 -10.57 -14.89
C PRO A 2 -7.99 -9.83 -13.55
N GLN A 3 -9.12 -9.62 -12.88
CA GLN A 3 -9.18 -8.99 -11.57
C GLN A 3 -8.41 -9.86 -10.56
N LEU A 4 -7.49 -9.27 -9.80
CA LEU A 4 -6.70 -10.00 -8.80
C LEU A 4 -7.64 -10.48 -7.66
N ASP A 5 -7.84 -11.78 -7.56
CA ASP A 5 -8.57 -12.39 -6.45
C ASP A 5 -7.62 -12.61 -5.27
N LEU A 6 -7.74 -11.75 -4.26
CA LEU A 6 -6.93 -11.82 -3.04
C LEU A 6 -7.16 -13.12 -2.26
N ASN A 7 -8.38 -13.66 -2.26
CA ASN A 7 -8.67 -14.90 -1.53
C ASN A 7 -7.95 -16.08 -2.20
N ALA A 8 -8.05 -16.18 -3.53
CA ALA A 8 -7.35 -17.21 -4.28
C ALA A 8 -5.82 -17.12 -4.10
N LEU A 9 -5.25 -15.90 -4.12
CA LEU A 9 -3.82 -15.69 -3.92
C LEU A 9 -3.35 -16.09 -2.52
N ASN A 10 -4.17 -15.89 -1.49
CA ASN A 10 -3.81 -16.23 -0.11
C ASN A 10 -3.73 -17.73 0.15
N GLU A 11 -4.51 -18.53 -0.58
CA GLU A 11 -4.46 -20.00 -0.52
C GLU A 11 -3.21 -20.58 -1.20
N LEU A 12 -2.56 -19.82 -2.08
CA LEU A 12 -1.33 -20.26 -2.74
C LEU A 12 -0.13 -20.26 -1.78
N PRO A 13 0.76 -21.27 -1.89
CA PRO A 13 2.10 -21.20 -1.30
C PRO A 13 2.84 -19.94 -1.74
N LYS A 14 3.74 -19.44 -0.89
CA LYS A 14 4.45 -18.17 -1.12
C LYS A 14 5.13 -18.10 -2.49
N VAL A 15 5.76 -19.19 -2.94
CA VAL A 15 6.44 -19.24 -4.24
C VAL A 15 5.45 -19.11 -5.38
N ASP A 16 4.35 -19.87 -5.34
CA ASP A 16 3.32 -19.86 -6.38
C ASP A 16 2.60 -18.51 -6.44
N ARG A 17 2.38 -17.86 -5.29
CA ARG A 17 1.83 -16.50 -5.22
C ARG A 17 2.75 -15.48 -5.90
N VAL A 18 4.06 -15.57 -5.70
CA VAL A 18 5.03 -14.69 -6.36
C VAL A 18 5.03 -14.90 -7.87
N LEU A 19 4.97 -16.15 -8.32
CA LEU A 19 4.88 -16.48 -9.75
C LEU A 19 3.59 -15.97 -10.37
N ALA A 20 2.45 -16.13 -9.68
CA ALA A 20 1.15 -15.63 -10.14
C ALA A 20 1.11 -14.09 -10.28
N LEU A 21 1.87 -13.36 -9.45
CA LEU A 21 1.96 -11.89 -9.49
C LEU A 21 3.05 -11.37 -10.44
N ALA A 22 3.90 -12.23 -11.00
CA ALA A 22 5.08 -11.82 -11.76
C ALA A 22 4.70 -11.02 -13.03
N GLU A 23 3.67 -11.45 -13.76
CA GLU A 23 3.22 -10.74 -14.97
C GLU A 23 2.71 -9.34 -14.63
N THR A 24 1.84 -9.22 -13.62
CA THR A 24 1.32 -7.92 -13.17
C THR A 24 2.45 -7.01 -12.70
N ASN A 25 3.40 -7.53 -11.93
CA ASN A 25 4.54 -6.74 -11.45
C ASN A 25 5.42 -6.25 -12.60
N ALA A 26 5.67 -7.08 -13.62
CA ALA A 26 6.43 -6.66 -14.81
C ALA A 26 5.75 -5.51 -15.56
N GLN A 27 4.41 -5.48 -15.59
CA GLN A 27 3.67 -4.35 -16.18
C GLN A 27 3.76 -3.10 -15.30
N LEU A 28 3.56 -3.24 -13.99
CA LEU A 28 3.68 -2.13 -13.04
C LEU A 28 5.08 -1.51 -13.05
N GLU A 29 6.13 -2.30 -13.28
CA GLU A 29 7.50 -1.81 -13.40
C GLU A 29 7.69 -0.78 -14.51
N THR A 30 6.89 -0.84 -15.57
CA THR A 30 6.92 0.13 -16.68
C THR A 30 6.23 1.46 -16.37
N LEU A 31 5.44 1.50 -15.28
CA LEU A 31 4.68 2.67 -14.86
C LEU A 31 5.45 3.55 -13.88
N THR A 32 5.15 4.85 -13.89
CA THR A 32 5.58 5.83 -12.89
C THR A 32 4.95 5.55 -11.51
N ALA A 33 5.44 6.21 -10.46
CA ALA A 33 4.92 6.02 -9.11
C ALA A 33 3.44 6.42 -9.01
N GLU A 34 3.07 7.52 -9.65
CA GLU A 34 1.72 8.05 -9.73
C GLU A 34 0.78 7.07 -10.45
N GLU A 35 1.22 6.55 -11.60
CA GLU A 35 0.45 5.57 -12.38
C GLU A 35 0.26 4.26 -11.64
N ARG A 36 1.25 3.79 -10.86
CA ARG A 36 1.10 2.60 -10.01
C ARG A 36 0.05 2.81 -8.91
N VAL A 37 0.02 4.00 -8.30
CA VAL A 37 -0.97 4.33 -7.27
C VAL A 37 -2.36 4.41 -7.90
N ALA A 38 -2.52 5.08 -9.04
CA ALA A 38 -3.78 5.12 -9.78
C ALA A 38 -4.25 3.71 -10.18
N TRP A 39 -3.35 2.89 -10.73
CA TRP A 39 -3.65 1.51 -11.07
C TRP A 39 -4.12 0.71 -9.85
N ALA A 40 -3.46 0.85 -8.71
CA ALA A 40 -3.85 0.15 -7.49
C ALA A 40 -5.27 0.57 -7.04
N LEU A 41 -5.59 1.86 -7.10
CA LEU A 41 -6.91 2.40 -6.76
C LEU A 41 -8.04 1.92 -7.68
N GLU A 42 -7.70 1.59 -8.92
CA GLU A 42 -8.67 1.10 -9.90
C GLU A 42 -8.83 -0.43 -9.90
N ASN A 43 -7.76 -1.17 -9.56
CA ASN A 43 -7.69 -2.62 -9.82
C ASN A 43 -7.67 -3.49 -8.55
N LEU A 44 -7.27 -2.95 -7.39
CA LEU A 44 -7.26 -3.71 -6.14
C LEU A 44 -8.60 -3.58 -5.41
N PRO A 45 -9.10 -4.63 -4.75
CA PRO A 45 -10.31 -4.53 -3.95
C PRO A 45 -10.03 -4.01 -2.54
N GLY A 46 -11.05 -3.44 -1.89
CA GLY A 46 -11.04 -3.09 -0.46
C GLY A 46 -10.70 -1.64 -0.16
N GLU A 47 -10.44 -1.38 1.13
CA GLU A 47 -10.03 -0.05 1.62
C GLU A 47 -8.53 0.15 1.49
N TYR A 48 -8.13 1.40 1.23
CA TYR A 48 -6.75 1.75 0.98
C TYR A 48 -6.22 2.58 2.14
N VAL A 49 -5.08 2.17 2.67
CA VAL A 49 -4.37 2.87 3.73
C VAL A 49 -2.95 3.18 3.30
N LEU A 50 -2.43 4.33 3.73
CA LEU A 50 -1.02 4.67 3.55
C LEU A 50 -0.29 4.57 4.89
N SER A 51 0.58 3.57 5.03
CA SER A 51 1.47 3.46 6.19
C SER A 51 2.78 4.21 5.92
N SER A 52 3.13 5.18 6.77
CA SER A 52 4.42 5.88 6.75
C SER A 52 5.09 5.84 8.13
N SER A 53 6.41 5.68 8.15
CA SER A 53 7.21 5.79 9.38
C SER A 53 7.54 7.24 9.77
N PHE A 54 7.15 8.22 8.95
CA PHE A 54 7.49 9.64 9.13
C PHE A 54 9.01 9.92 9.20
N GLY A 55 9.83 9.08 8.55
CA GLY A 55 11.27 9.32 8.38
C GLY A 55 11.60 10.47 7.41
N ILE A 56 12.89 10.68 7.15
CA ILE A 56 13.43 11.84 6.40
C ILE A 56 12.74 12.07 5.05
N GLN A 57 12.40 10.99 4.32
CA GLN A 57 11.80 11.06 2.98
C GLN A 57 10.29 10.77 2.97
N ALA A 58 9.64 10.66 4.13
CA ALA A 58 8.23 10.32 4.23
C ALA A 58 7.31 11.31 3.48
N ALA A 59 7.72 12.59 3.42
CA ALA A 59 6.96 13.63 2.74
C ALA A 59 6.72 13.33 1.26
N VAL A 60 7.63 12.60 0.57
CA VAL A 60 7.49 12.28 -0.85
C VAL A 60 6.29 11.36 -1.09
N SER A 61 6.26 10.21 -0.42
CA SER A 61 5.15 9.25 -0.55
C SER A 61 3.83 9.81 -0.02
N LEU A 62 3.87 10.52 1.12
CA LEU A 62 2.68 11.16 1.70
C LEU A 62 2.07 12.18 0.73
N HIS A 63 2.89 13.04 0.15
CA HIS A 63 2.42 14.06 -0.78
C HIS A 63 1.86 13.43 -2.07
N LEU A 64 2.62 12.52 -2.70
CA LEU A 64 2.24 11.90 -3.96
C LEU A 64 0.89 11.16 -3.83
N VAL A 65 0.76 10.29 -2.84
CA VAL A 65 -0.45 9.47 -2.70
C VAL A 65 -1.65 10.33 -2.30
N ASN A 66 -1.47 11.35 -1.45
CA ASN A 66 -2.56 12.24 -1.04
C ASN A 66 -3.02 13.18 -2.18
N GLN A 67 -2.15 13.50 -3.16
CA GLN A 67 -2.57 14.23 -4.37
C GLN A 67 -3.50 13.38 -5.26
N ILE A 68 -3.29 12.06 -5.30
CA ILE A 68 -4.06 11.14 -6.14
C ILE A 68 -5.35 10.71 -5.44
N ARG A 69 -5.27 10.36 -4.15
CA ARG A 69 -6.41 10.06 -3.28
C ARG A 69 -6.36 10.97 -2.06
N PRO A 70 -7.05 12.13 -2.12
CA PRO A 70 -7.21 12.99 -0.97
C PRO A 70 -7.81 12.24 0.22
N ASP A 71 -7.37 12.59 1.43
CA ASP A 71 -7.86 12.05 2.68
C ASP A 71 -7.69 10.52 2.81
N ILE A 72 -6.69 9.94 2.12
CA ILE A 72 -6.35 8.53 2.31
C ILE A 72 -6.02 8.28 3.79
N PRO A 73 -6.70 7.33 4.47
CA PRO A 73 -6.44 7.08 5.87
C PRO A 73 -5.03 6.53 6.07
N GLY A 74 -4.37 6.95 7.15
CA GLY A 74 -3.15 6.29 7.58
C GLY A 74 -3.47 4.94 8.24
N ASP A 75 -2.48 4.04 8.29
CA ASP A 75 -2.66 2.72 8.91
C ASP A 75 -2.94 2.86 10.43
N PRO A 76 -4.13 2.46 10.92
CA PRO A 76 -4.52 2.58 12.32
C PRO A 76 -3.61 1.80 13.27
N HIS A 77 -2.97 0.73 12.79
CA HIS A 77 -2.11 -0.12 13.61
C HIS A 77 -0.68 0.42 13.76
N ARG A 78 -0.30 1.44 12.98
CA ARG A 78 1.02 2.07 13.03
C ARG A 78 1.08 3.38 13.80
N TYR A 79 -0.03 3.91 14.31
CA TYR A 79 -0.02 5.08 15.22
C TYR A 79 0.53 4.78 16.62
N ARG A 80 1.05 3.57 16.86
CA ARG A 80 1.85 3.25 18.05
C ARG A 80 3.23 3.90 17.90
N LEU A 81 3.25 5.24 17.93
CA LEU A 81 4.43 6.02 18.24
C LEU A 81 5.07 5.37 19.47
N PHE A 82 6.26 4.84 19.29
CA PHE A 82 7.11 4.49 20.41
C PHE A 82 7.45 5.82 21.09
N VAL A 83 6.64 6.22 22.06
CA VAL A 83 7.00 7.25 23.02
C VAL A 83 7.87 6.53 24.04
N PRO A 84 9.21 6.75 24.07
CA PRO A 84 10.01 6.30 25.19
C PRO A 84 9.62 7.17 26.38
N GLY A 85 8.63 6.72 27.14
CA GLY A 85 8.06 7.50 28.23
C GLY A 85 6.56 7.35 28.27
N ASN A 86 6.13 6.52 29.21
CA ASN A 86 4.78 6.35 29.69
C ASN A 86 3.96 7.65 29.69
N LEU A 87 2.99 7.77 28.78
CA LEU A 87 1.74 8.52 28.96
C LEU A 87 0.79 8.15 27.82
N SER A 88 -0.01 7.12 28.07
CA SER A 88 -1.26 6.91 27.35
C SER A 88 -2.16 8.10 27.66
N VAL A 89 -2.50 8.88 26.64
CA VAL A 89 -3.59 9.87 26.74
C VAL A 89 -4.60 9.48 25.68
N TYR A 90 -5.69 8.88 26.18
CA TYR A 90 -6.98 8.50 25.58
C TYR A 90 -7.01 8.01 24.13
#